data_AF-A0A971WBS9-F1
#
_entry.id   AF-A0A971WBS9-F1
#
_cell.length_a   1.000
_cell.length_b   1.000
_cell.length_c   1.000
_cell.angle_alpha   90.00
_cell.angle_beta   90.00
_cell.angle_gamma   90.00
#
_symmetry.space_group_name_H-M   'P 1'
#
loop_
_entity.id
_entity.type
_entity.pdbx_description
1 polymer ?
#
loop_
_entity_poly.entity_id
_entity_poly.type
_entity_poly.pdbx_seq_one_letter_code
_entity_poly.pdbx_strand_id
1 'polypeptide(L)'
;MSKKIKFVRIFTPPGEWGCYIDGGGYASSVKYSRNSPDEPFTVTYWNSGSDGFDFCDVYGSFRSCRTCDEYDSEENRCCAEPILVPESQVLKVLEEPGERDEVTVEYF
;
A
#
# COMPACT_ATOMS: atom_id res chain seq x y z
N MET A 1 28.03 9.37 -0.80
CA MET A 1 26.79 9.36 0.00
C MET A 1 25.77 8.52 -0.74
N SER A 2 25.32 7.41 -0.14
CA SER A 2 24.24 6.61 -0.74
C SER A 2 22.93 7.40 -0.64
N LYS A 3 22.22 7.57 -1.76
CA LYS A 3 20.92 8.24 -1.76
C LYS A 3 19.96 7.45 -0.87
N LYS A 4 19.23 8.14 0.01
CA LYS A 4 18.27 7.52 0.93
C LYS A 4 16.89 7.55 0.30
N ILE A 5 16.23 6.39 0.24
CA ILE A 5 14.89 6.27 -0.32
C ILE A 5 13.92 7.00 0.61
N LYS A 6 13.07 7.86 0.04
CA LYS A 6 11.99 8.55 0.74
C LYS A 6 10.64 7.86 0.49
N PHE A 7 10.46 7.38 -0.74
CA PHE A 7 9.19 6.86 -1.22
C PHE A 7 9.42 5.75 -2.26
N VAL A 8 8.59 4.72 -2.19
CA VAL A 8 8.47 3.68 -3.22
C VAL A 8 6.98 3.45 -3.48
N ARG A 9 6.56 3.50 -4.73
CA ARG A 9 5.24 3.01 -5.15
C ARG A 9 5.42 1.90 -6.17
N ILE A 10 4.69 0.82 -5.96
CA ILE A 10 4.65 -0.32 -6.85
C ILE A 10 3.23 -0.46 -7.33
N PHE A 11 3.03 -0.35 -8.63
CA PHE A 11 1.74 -0.51 -9.28
C PHE A 11 1.64 -1.92 -9.87
N THR A 12 0.47 -2.50 -9.71
CA THR A 12 0.10 -3.80 -10.25
C THR A 12 -1.20 -3.65 -11.03
N PRO A 13 -1.21 -3.94 -12.34
CA PRO A 13 -2.40 -3.82 -13.17
C PRO A 13 -3.45 -4.87 -12.79
N PRO A 14 -4.71 -4.71 -13.25
CA PRO A 14 -5.72 -5.74 -13.13
C PRO A 14 -5.38 -6.90 -14.07
N GLY A 15 -4.64 -7.89 -13.58
CA GLY A 15 -4.23 -9.06 -14.37
C GLY A 15 -3.84 -10.30 -13.58
N GLU A 16 -3.31 -10.16 -12.35
CA GLU A 16 -2.57 -11.26 -11.71
C GLU A 16 -3.06 -11.74 -10.33
N TRP A 17 -4.03 -11.09 -9.70
CA TRP A 17 -4.58 -11.59 -8.44
C TRP A 17 -5.99 -12.11 -8.68
N GLY A 18 -6.18 -13.39 -8.31
CA GLY A 18 -7.38 -14.19 -8.58
C GLY A 18 -8.68 -13.47 -8.25
N CYS A 19 -9.72 -13.85 -8.99
CA CYS A 19 -11.08 -13.30 -8.94
C CYS A 19 -11.44 -12.67 -7.58
N TYR A 20 -11.59 -11.35 -7.58
CA TYR A 20 -12.17 -10.61 -6.47
C TYR A 20 -13.61 -11.07 -6.23
N ILE A 21 -14.16 -10.79 -5.05
CA ILE A 21 -15.43 -11.34 -4.55
C ILE A 21 -16.62 -11.04 -5.50
N ASP A 22 -16.50 -10.01 -6.34
CA ASP A 22 -17.47 -9.58 -7.34
C ASP A 22 -17.09 -9.88 -8.80
N GLY A 23 -15.95 -10.55 -9.04
CA GLY A 23 -15.47 -10.91 -10.38
C GLY A 23 -14.87 -9.75 -11.18
N GLY A 24 -14.68 -8.56 -10.59
CA GLY A 24 -14.01 -7.42 -11.23
C GLY A 24 -12.49 -7.56 -11.24
N GLY A 25 -11.80 -6.97 -12.22
CA GLY A 25 -10.35 -6.81 -12.21
C GLY A 25 -9.97 -5.42 -11.69
N TYR A 26 -9.28 -5.33 -10.56
CA TYR A 26 -8.85 -4.06 -9.96
C TYR A 26 -7.34 -3.84 -10.12
N ALA A 27 -6.97 -2.64 -10.55
CA ALA A 27 -5.59 -2.19 -10.42
C ALA A 27 -5.30 -1.99 -8.93
N SER A 28 -4.06 -2.18 -8.52
CA SER A 28 -3.65 -1.91 -7.15
C SER A 28 -2.27 -1.27 -7.11
N SER A 29 -1.96 -0.64 -5.99
CA SER A 29 -0.59 -0.21 -5.72
C SER A 29 -0.26 -0.29 -4.24
N VAL A 30 0.98 -0.70 -3.95
CA VAL A 30 1.56 -0.62 -2.62
C VAL A 30 2.51 0.56 -2.58
N LYS A 31 2.35 1.42 -1.59
CA LYS A 31 3.19 2.59 -1.35
C LYS A 31 3.90 2.42 -0.01
N TYR A 32 5.20 2.66 -0.03
CA TYR A 32 6.08 2.76 1.12
C TYR A 32 6.56 4.21 1.21
N SER A 33 6.40 4.87 2.35
CA SER A 33 6.92 6.23 2.55
C SER A 33 7.42 6.48 3.96
N ARG A 34 8.44 7.33 4.11
CA ARG A 34 8.95 7.80 5.41
C ARG A 34 9.28 9.30 5.36
N ASN A 35 9.27 9.96 6.52
CA ASN A 35 9.52 11.41 6.60
C ASN A 35 10.99 11.76 6.87
N SER A 36 11.78 10.82 7.40
CA SER A 36 13.23 10.96 7.57
C SER A 36 13.99 9.68 7.22
N PRO A 37 15.30 9.76 6.87
CA PRO A 37 16.10 8.59 6.49
C PRO A 37 16.27 7.52 7.57
N ASP A 38 16.06 7.87 8.84
CA ASP A 38 16.27 7.00 9.99
C ASP A 38 14.94 6.44 10.55
N GLU A 39 13.82 6.86 9.98
CA GLU A 39 12.49 6.34 10.29
C GLU A 39 12.16 5.08 9.50
N PRO A 40 11.31 4.19 10.06
CA PRO A 40 10.69 3.11 9.30
C PRO A 40 9.75 3.66 8.23
N PHE A 41 9.47 2.83 7.22
CA PHE A 41 8.48 3.14 6.19
C PHE A 41 7.08 2.82 6.69
N THR A 42 6.15 3.75 6.49
CA THR A 42 4.72 3.47 6.53
C THR A 42 4.30 2.80 5.23
N VAL A 43 3.47 1.76 5.33
CA VAL A 43 2.89 1.07 4.18
C VAL A 43 1.45 1.54 3.97
N THR A 44 1.08 1.80 2.73
CA THR A 44 -0.30 2.12 2.33
C THR A 44 -0.66 1.37 1.06
N TYR A 45 -1.88 0.87 0.99
CA TYR A 45 -2.40 0.11 -0.14
C TYR A 45 -3.50 0.92 -0.81
N TRP A 46 -3.57 0.84 -2.13
CA TRP A 46 -4.63 1.45 -2.92
C TRP A 46 -5.11 0.45 -3.96
N ASN A 47 -6.39 0.49 -4.32
CA ASN A 47 -6.92 -0.23 -5.46
C ASN A 47 -7.90 0.64 -6.26
N SER A 48 -8.15 0.30 -7.53
CA SER A 48 -9.07 1.05 -8.39
C SER A 48 -10.55 0.79 -8.07
N GLY A 49 -10.86 -0.08 -7.12
CA GLY A 49 -12.19 -0.33 -6.57
C GLY A 49 -12.48 0.47 -5.30
N SER A 50 -11.59 1.40 -4.93
CA SER A 50 -11.55 2.12 -3.65
C SER A 50 -12.78 2.97 -3.34
N ASP A 51 -13.67 3.18 -4.31
CA ASP A 51 -14.98 3.79 -4.05
C ASP A 51 -15.91 2.88 -3.23
N GLY A 52 -15.60 1.57 -3.12
CA GLY A 52 -16.38 0.59 -2.38
C GLY A 52 -15.60 -0.34 -1.43
N PHE A 53 -14.37 -0.73 -1.77
CA PHE A 53 -13.61 -1.75 -1.01
C PHE A 53 -12.09 -1.49 -1.06
N ASP A 54 -11.51 -0.98 0.01
CA ASP A 54 -10.04 -0.88 0.14
C ASP A 54 -9.45 -2.17 0.72
N PHE A 55 -8.22 -2.50 0.34
CA PHE A 55 -7.47 -3.52 1.06
C PHE A 55 -7.08 -2.97 2.43
N CYS A 56 -7.62 -3.56 3.48
CA CYS A 56 -7.30 -3.20 4.86
C CYS A 56 -6.22 -4.15 5.37
N ASP A 57 -5.08 -3.58 5.68
CA ASP A 57 -3.88 -4.25 6.19
C ASP A 57 -4.03 -4.71 7.65
N VAL A 58 -4.76 -3.96 8.46
CA VAL A 58 -5.16 -4.35 9.83
C VAL A 58 -5.83 -5.73 9.86
N TYR A 59 -6.67 -6.01 8.87
CA TYR A 59 -7.46 -7.23 8.78
C TYR A 59 -7.04 -8.16 7.64
N GLY A 60 -5.96 -7.83 6.92
CA GLY A 60 -5.46 -8.59 5.76
C GLY A 60 -6.51 -8.91 4.70
N SER A 61 -7.50 -8.03 4.47
CA SER A 61 -8.64 -8.32 3.59
C SER A 61 -9.25 -7.06 2.97
N PHE A 62 -9.88 -7.23 1.80
CA PHE A 62 -10.68 -6.17 1.17
C PHE A 62 -11.96 -5.93 1.98
N ARG A 63 -12.15 -4.70 2.45
CA ARG A 63 -13.33 -4.30 3.22
C ARG A 63 -13.62 -2.82 3.08
N SER A 64 -14.86 -2.43 3.33
CA SER A 64 -15.23 -1.01 3.37
C SER A 64 -14.76 -0.38 4.68
N CYS A 65 -14.08 0.77 4.59
CA CYS A 65 -13.74 1.59 5.76
C CYS A 65 -15.00 2.08 6.50
N ARG A 66 -16.12 2.30 5.78
CA ARG A 66 -17.37 2.79 6.37
C ARG A 66 -17.99 1.86 7.41
N THR A 67 -17.59 0.59 7.44
CA THR A 67 -18.06 -0.41 8.39
C THR A 67 -16.91 -0.96 9.24
N CYS A 68 -15.79 -0.24 9.32
CA CYS A 68 -14.62 -0.61 10.10
C CYS A 68 -14.61 0.13 11.44
N ASP A 69 -14.38 -0.59 12.54
CA ASP A 69 -14.31 0.00 13.90
C ASP A 69 -13.13 0.98 14.05
N GLU A 70 -12.10 0.83 13.23
CA GLU A 70 -10.92 1.70 13.19
C GLU A 70 -11.14 2.96 12.35
N TYR A 71 -12.29 3.11 11.68
CA TYR A 71 -12.55 4.25 10.81
C TYR A 71 -13.36 5.32 11.52
N ASP A 72 -12.78 6.51 11.62
CA ASP A 72 -13.48 7.69 12.11
C ASP A 72 -14.25 8.32 10.94
N SER A 73 -15.58 8.14 10.96
CA SER A 73 -16.47 8.70 9.94
C SER A 73 -16.66 10.22 10.05
N GLU A 74 -16.39 10.82 11.21
CA GLU A 74 -16.51 12.27 11.42
C GLU A 74 -15.29 12.98 10.81
N GLU A 75 -14.10 12.46 11.08
CA GLU A 75 -12.83 12.99 10.56
C GLU A 75 -12.44 12.38 9.19
N ASN A 76 -13.25 11.44 8.70
CA ASN A 76 -13.09 10.72 7.42
C ASN A 76 -11.67 10.13 7.25
N ARG A 77 -11.18 9.43 8.27
CA ARG A 77 -9.81 8.88 8.32
C ARG A 77 -9.75 7.53 9.05
N CYS A 78 -8.75 6.73 8.69
CA CYS A 78 -8.38 5.52 9.44
C CYS A 78 -7.60 5.91 10.70
N CYS A 79 -8.00 5.36 11.84
CA CYS A 79 -7.39 5.55 13.16
C CYS A 79 -6.52 4.35 13.60
N ALA A 80 -6.46 3.29 12.80
CA ALA A 80 -5.57 2.16 13.07
C ALA A 80 -4.10 2.60 13.09
N GLU A 81 -3.30 1.92 13.91
CA GLU A 81 -1.86 2.15 13.94
C GLU A 81 -1.22 1.83 12.57
N PRO A 82 -0.37 2.71 12.03
CA PRO A 82 0.24 2.48 10.73
C PRO A 82 1.19 1.28 10.77
N ILE A 83 1.17 0.46 9.72
CA ILE A 83 2.18 -0.60 9.56
C ILE A 83 3.53 0.03 9.24
N LEU A 84 4.50 -0.24 10.10
CA LEU A 84 5.87 0.22 9.97
C LEU A 84 6.77 -0.93 9.52
N VAL A 85 7.50 -0.73 8.42
CA VAL A 85 8.45 -1.71 7.89
C VAL A 85 9.86 -1.13 7.78
N PRO A 86 10.91 -1.93 8.03
CA PRO A 86 12.29 -1.47 7.87
C PRO A 86 12.66 -1.27 6.40
N GLU A 87 13.68 -0.44 6.14
CA GLU A 87 14.20 -0.19 4.79
C GLU A 87 14.63 -1.48 4.07
N SER A 88 15.15 -2.47 4.81
CA SER A 88 15.53 -3.78 4.24
C SER A 88 14.36 -4.53 3.58
N GLN A 89 13.15 -4.40 4.12
CA GLN A 89 11.96 -5.01 3.52
C GLN A 89 11.57 -4.29 2.23
N VAL A 90 11.67 -2.96 2.20
CA VAL A 90 11.41 -2.17 0.99
C VAL A 90 12.42 -2.50 -0.11
N LEU A 91 13.70 -2.64 0.23
CA LEU A 91 14.75 -3.05 -0.71
C LEU A 91 14.50 -4.45 -1.27
N LYS A 92 14.13 -5.41 -0.43
CA LYS A 92 13.80 -6.77 -0.89
C LYS A 92 12.65 -6.75 -1.90
N VAL A 93 11.62 -5.95 -1.63
CA VAL A 93 10.49 -5.80 -2.56
C VAL A 93 10.99 -5.22 -3.89
N LEU A 94 11.91 -4.24 -3.89
CA LEU A 94 12.50 -3.69 -5.12
C LEU A 94 13.40 -4.68 -5.88
N GLU A 95 14.12 -5.54 -5.17
CA GLU A 95 15.00 -6.56 -5.76
C GLU A 95 14.22 -7.71 -6.42
N GLU A 96 13.04 -8.04 -5.88
CA GLU A 96 12.17 -9.10 -6.39
C GLU A 96 10.85 -8.51 -6.89
N PRO A 97 10.83 -7.84 -8.06
CA PRO A 97 9.61 -7.19 -8.51
C PRO A 97 8.49 -8.17 -8.88
N GLY A 98 8.77 -9.36 -9.40
CA GLY A 98 7.72 -10.16 -10.03
C GLY A 98 7.13 -9.44 -11.26
N GLU A 99 5.92 -9.79 -11.67
CA GLU A 99 5.20 -9.15 -12.79
C GLU A 99 4.58 -7.81 -12.33
N ARG A 100 5.42 -6.78 -12.26
CA ARG A 100 5.00 -5.40 -11.93
C ARG A 100 5.09 -4.53 -13.17
N ASP A 101 4.05 -3.75 -13.42
CA ASP A 101 4.00 -2.83 -14.55
C ASP A 101 4.81 -1.55 -14.31
N GLU A 102 4.76 -1.01 -13.08
CA GLU A 102 5.41 0.28 -12.78
C GLU A 102 5.96 0.33 -11.35
N VAL A 103 7.19 0.83 -11.20
CA VAL A 103 7.84 1.13 -9.92
C VAL A 103 8.31 2.57 -9.92
N THR A 104 7.80 3.38 -8.99
CA THR A 104 8.24 4.75 -8.74
C THR A 104 9.11 4.78 -7.49
N VAL A 105 10.28 5.44 -7.54
CA VAL A 105 11.18 5.62 -6.39
C VAL A 105 11.57 7.09 -6.27
N GLU A 106 11.41 7.67 -5.09
CA GLU A 106 11.90 9.02 -4.76
C GLU A 106 12.93 8.96 -3.63
N TYR A 107 13.90 9.88 -3.68
CA TYR A 107 14.98 10.01 -2.70
C TYR A 107 14.87 11.37 -1.97
N PHE A 108 15.49 11.48 -0.80
CA PHE A 108 15.67 12.75 -0.09
C PHE A 108 16.59 13.72 -0.84
#